data_AF-A0A653F8Y1-F1
#
_entry.id   AF-A0A653F8Y1-F1
#
_cell.length_a   1.000
_cell.length_b   1.000
_cell.length_c   1.000
_cell.angle_alpha   90.00
_cell.angle_beta   90.00
_cell.angle_gamma   90.00
#
_symmetry.space_group_name_H-M   'P 1'
#
loop_
_entity.id
_entity.type
_entity.pdbx_description
1 polymer ?
#
loop_
_entity_poly.entity_id
_entity_poly.type
_entity_poly.pdbx_seq_one_letter_code
_entity_poly.pdbx_strand_id
1 'polypeptide(L)'
;MRTLMVGLATAAGLMLGTAGVAAADDVIVYDGATGIPWSWPTEGACISDGPNMHLENVGEDNLYQYWYCLQHDDGLWYLHNSDQPTHEE
;
A
#
# COMPACT_ATOMS: atom_id res chain seq x y z
N MET A 1 33.88 -13.92 -27.69
CA MET A 1 33.15 -13.72 -26.41
C MET A 1 31.74 -14.24 -26.60
N ARG A 2 31.19 -14.89 -25.57
CA ARG A 2 29.96 -15.68 -25.63
C ARG A 2 28.75 -14.83 -26.01
N THR A 3 28.03 -15.29 -27.02
CA THR A 3 26.68 -14.89 -27.43
C THR A 3 25.70 -15.05 -26.28
N LEU A 4 24.82 -14.06 -26.07
CA LEU A 4 23.53 -14.29 -25.42
C LEU A 4 22.42 -13.98 -26.42
N MET A 5 21.59 -14.99 -26.59
CA MET A 5 20.58 -15.14 -27.63
C MET A 5 19.40 -14.20 -27.42
N VAL A 6 18.86 -13.75 -28.54
CA VAL A 6 17.57 -13.09 -28.71
C VAL A 6 16.45 -14.00 -28.20
N GLY A 7 15.57 -13.45 -27.36
CA GLY A 7 14.28 -14.03 -27.05
C GLY A 7 13.19 -12.98 -27.27
N LEU A 8 12.72 -12.86 -28.51
CA LEU A 8 11.45 -12.18 -28.80
C LEU A 8 10.32 -13.15 -28.41
N ALA A 9 9.57 -12.83 -27.36
CA ALA A 9 8.26 -13.42 -27.11
C ALA A 9 7.20 -12.36 -27.37
N THR A 10 6.81 -12.22 -28.63
CA THR A 10 5.62 -11.45 -29.02
C THR A 10 4.37 -12.28 -28.72
N ALA A 11 3.73 -12.02 -27.60
CA ALA A 11 2.34 -12.41 -27.37
C ALA A 11 1.45 -11.20 -27.71
N ALA A 12 1.05 -11.10 -28.96
CA ALA A 12 -0.04 -10.23 -29.37
C ALA A 12 -1.36 -10.92 -28.98
N GLY A 13 -2.12 -10.34 -28.07
CA GLY A 13 -3.47 -10.80 -27.78
C GLY A 13 -4.09 -10.12 -26.57
N LEU A 14 -5.28 -9.57 -26.81
CA LEU A 14 -6.29 -9.09 -25.85
C LEU A 14 -6.15 -7.63 -25.41
N MET A 15 -6.55 -6.76 -26.33
CA MET A 15 -7.26 -5.53 -25.96
C MET A 15 -8.68 -5.95 -25.53
N LEU A 16 -8.89 -6.19 -24.24
CA LEU A 16 -10.23 -6.22 -23.66
C LEU A 16 -10.22 -5.27 -22.46
N GLY A 17 -11.20 -4.37 -22.47
CA GLY A 17 -11.15 -3.08 -21.80
C GLY A 17 -10.86 -3.16 -20.31
N THR A 18 -9.95 -2.30 -19.87
CA THR A 18 -9.90 -1.84 -18.50
C THR A 18 -10.46 -0.43 -18.53
N ALA A 19 -11.73 -0.28 -18.15
CA ALA A 19 -12.10 0.94 -17.43
C ALA A 19 -11.04 1.05 -16.32
N GLY A 20 -10.18 2.07 -16.41
CA GLY A 20 -9.14 2.28 -15.43
C GLY A 20 -9.81 2.59 -14.10
N VAL A 21 -10.03 1.57 -13.29
CA VAL A 21 -10.11 1.77 -11.85
C VAL A 21 -8.73 2.30 -11.49
N ALA A 22 -8.64 3.55 -11.08
CA ALA A 22 -7.43 4.01 -10.40
C ALA A 22 -7.32 3.10 -9.17
N ALA A 23 -6.31 2.24 -9.14
CA ALA A 23 -6.04 1.44 -7.95
C ALA A 23 -5.74 2.45 -6.84
N ALA A 24 -6.49 2.41 -5.75
CA ALA A 24 -6.11 3.12 -4.54
C ALA A 24 -4.74 2.55 -4.13
N ASP A 25 -3.74 3.41 -4.02
CA ASP A 25 -2.44 2.97 -3.52
C ASP A 25 -2.59 2.87 -2.00
N ASP A 26 -2.61 1.65 -1.50
CA ASP A 26 -2.75 1.38 -0.08
C ASP A 26 -1.39 0.98 0.50
N VAL A 27 -0.89 1.80 1.43
CA VAL A 27 0.42 1.57 2.04
C VAL A 27 0.29 1.23 3.52
N ILE A 28 0.95 0.13 3.91
CA ILE A 28 1.16 -0.19 5.32
C ILE A 28 2.19 0.79 5.87
N VAL A 29 1.94 1.32 7.07
CA VAL A 29 2.89 2.25 7.71
C VAL A 29 3.94 1.48 8.51
N TYR A 30 5.20 1.81 8.23
CA TYR A 30 6.37 1.18 8.83
C TYR A 30 7.07 2.10 9.82
N ASP A 31 7.73 1.52 10.82
CA ASP A 31 8.73 2.21 11.62
C ASP A 31 9.97 2.44 10.77
N GLY A 32 10.27 3.70 10.49
CA GLY A 32 11.44 4.13 9.74
C GLY A 32 12.80 3.70 10.28
N ALA A 33 12.90 3.49 11.60
CA ALA A 33 14.14 3.07 12.23
C ALA A 33 14.38 1.55 12.12
N THR A 34 13.31 0.75 12.14
CA THR A 34 13.40 -0.72 12.20
C THR A 34 12.96 -1.42 10.92
N GLY A 35 12.20 -0.74 10.06
CA GLY A 35 11.56 -1.31 8.87
C GLY A 35 10.44 -2.29 9.19
N ILE A 36 9.94 -2.31 10.43
CA ILE A 36 8.84 -3.20 10.87
C ILE A 36 7.52 -2.42 10.78
N PRO A 37 6.42 -3.02 10.29
CA PRO A 37 5.11 -2.38 10.31
C PRO A 37 4.69 -2.00 11.73
N TRP A 38 4.07 -0.83 11.88
CA TRP A 38 3.36 -0.54 13.12
C TRP A 38 2.14 -1.46 13.25
N SER A 39 1.95 -2.00 14.45
CA SER A 39 0.86 -2.91 14.74
C SER A 39 0.34 -2.71 16.16
N TRP A 40 -0.96 -2.91 16.34
CA TRP A 40 -1.66 -2.69 17.61
C TRP A 40 -2.50 -3.91 18.01
N PRO A 41 -2.73 -4.12 19.31
CA PRO A 41 -3.62 -5.19 19.78
C PRO A 41 -5.11 -4.93 19.49
N THR A 42 -5.51 -3.68 19.23
CA THR A 42 -6.91 -3.30 19.01
C THR A 42 -7.05 -2.28 17.88
N GLU A 43 -8.17 -2.35 17.16
CA GLU A 43 -8.54 -1.39 16.11
C GLU A 43 -8.57 0.05 16.63
N GLY A 44 -9.16 0.26 17.81
CA GLY A 44 -9.29 1.58 18.41
C GLY A 44 -7.95 2.24 18.74
N ALA A 45 -6.94 1.46 19.15
CA ALA A 45 -5.59 1.98 19.35
C ALA A 45 -4.92 2.33 18.03
N CYS A 46 -5.08 1.47 17.01
CA CYS A 46 -4.55 1.69 15.67
C CYS A 46 -5.07 2.99 15.04
N ILE A 47 -6.39 3.20 15.01
CA ILE A 47 -6.97 4.37 14.34
C ILE A 47 -6.74 5.68 15.12
N SER A 48 -6.57 5.59 16.45
CA SER A 48 -6.23 6.75 17.28
C SER A 48 -4.85 7.30 16.98
N ASP A 49 -3.89 6.42 16.65
CA ASP A 49 -2.52 6.82 16.32
C ASP A 49 -2.39 7.31 14.87
N GLY A 50 -3.27 6.83 13.97
CA GLY A 50 -3.28 7.17 12.54
C GLY A 50 -2.99 8.63 12.20
N PRO A 51 -3.78 9.61 12.69
CA PRO A 51 -3.58 11.03 12.40
C PRO A 51 -2.23 11.62 12.85
N ASN A 52 -1.48 10.93 13.72
CA ASN A 52 -0.18 11.36 14.22
C ASN A 52 0.99 10.64 13.53
N MET A 53 0.71 9.60 12.74
CA MET A 53 1.73 8.89 11.97
C MET A 53 1.98 9.66 10.67
N HIS A 54 3.25 9.79 10.29
CA HIS A 54 3.67 10.44 9.05
C HIS A 54 4.43 9.44 8.21
N LEU A 55 4.18 9.41 6.90
CA LEU A 55 4.99 8.64 5.96
C LEU A 55 6.36 9.31 5.84
N GLU A 56 7.43 8.52 5.84
CA GLU A 56 8.81 9.05 5.80
C GLU A 56 9.09 9.88 4.54
N ASN A 57 8.36 9.63 3.45
CA ASN A 57 8.39 10.46 2.25
C ASN A 57 7.44 11.65 2.39
N VAL A 58 7.97 12.78 2.83
CA VAL A 58 7.25 14.07 2.98
C VAL A 58 6.46 14.54 1.74
N GLY A 59 6.79 14.04 0.55
CA GLY A 59 6.03 14.32 -0.68
C GLY A 59 4.72 13.53 -0.80
N GLU A 60 4.62 12.40 -0.11
CA GLU A 60 3.50 11.45 -0.15
C GLU A 60 2.50 11.69 1.00
N ASP A 61 2.93 12.37 2.07
CA ASP A 61 2.12 12.65 3.26
C ASP A 61 0.87 13.52 2.96
N ASN A 62 0.92 14.35 1.92
CA ASN A 62 -0.24 15.11 1.44
C ASN A 62 -1.13 14.32 0.46
N LEU A 63 -0.62 13.22 -0.09
CA LEU A 63 -1.36 12.37 -1.02
C LEU A 63 -2.15 11.32 -0.23
N TYR A 64 -1.52 10.69 0.74
CA TYR A 64 -2.12 9.68 1.61
C TYR A 64 -2.67 10.35 2.88
N GLN A 65 -3.91 10.81 2.83
CA GLN A 65 -4.57 11.51 3.94
C GLN A 65 -5.63 10.68 4.67
N TYR A 66 -5.91 9.48 4.18
CA TYR A 66 -7.01 8.66 4.64
C TYR A 66 -6.51 7.45 5.38
N TRP A 67 -6.65 7.49 6.69
CA TRP A 67 -6.21 6.45 7.61
C TRP A 67 -7.30 5.41 7.82
N TYR A 68 -6.92 4.14 7.77
CA TYR A 68 -7.78 3.02 8.16
C TYR A 68 -6.94 1.90 8.78
N CYS A 69 -7.62 0.99 9.46
CA CYS A 69 -6.97 -0.14 10.13
C CYS A 69 -7.55 -1.46 9.65
N LEU A 70 -6.69 -2.42 9.32
CA LEU A 70 -7.08 -3.77 8.96
C LEU A 70 -6.46 -4.77 9.95
N GLN A 71 -7.24 -5.78 10.34
CA GLN A 71 -6.72 -6.90 11.12
C GLN A 71 -6.16 -7.96 10.18
N HIS A 72 -4.95 -8.44 10.44
CA HIS A 72 -4.32 -9.49 9.65
C HIS A 72 -4.39 -10.86 10.36
N ASP A 73 -3.92 -11.90 9.67
CA ASP A 73 -3.96 -13.30 10.12
C ASP A 73 -3.23 -13.57 11.46
N ASP A 74 -2.33 -12.68 11.87
CA ASP A 74 -1.65 -12.76 13.16
C ASP A 74 -2.44 -12.16 14.33
N GLY A 75 -3.64 -11.63 14.04
CA GLY A 75 -4.56 -11.05 15.01
C GLY A 75 -4.23 -9.61 15.39
N LEU A 76 -3.20 -9.01 14.81
CA LEU A 76 -2.83 -7.61 15.03
C LEU A 76 -3.52 -6.69 14.03
N TRP A 77 -3.72 -5.44 14.46
CA TRP A 77 -4.25 -4.37 13.62
C TRP A 77 -3.11 -3.56 13.04
N TYR A 78 -3.16 -3.33 11.74
CA TYR A 78 -2.16 -2.56 11.00
C TYR A 78 -2.77 -1.26 10.52
N LEU A 79 -1.96 -0.21 10.56
CA LEU A 79 -2.36 1.11 10.09
C LEU A 79 -2.00 1.23 8.61
N HIS A 80 -3.00 1.54 7.83
CA HIS A 80 -2.89 1.78 6.41
C HIS A 80 -3.22 3.24 6.12
N ASN A 81 -2.62 3.75 5.06
CA ASN A 81 -2.97 5.04 4.52
C ASN A 81 -3.30 4.91 3.02
N SER A 82 -4.32 5.64 2.59
CA SER A 82 -4.83 5.67 1.23
C SER A 82 -4.88 7.11 0.71
N ASP A 83 -4.73 7.25 -0.60
CA ASP A 83 -4.95 8.51 -1.30
C ASP A 83 -6.44 8.75 -1.64
N GLN A 84 -7.30 7.79 -1.29
CA GLN A 84 -8.74 7.86 -1.50
C GLN A 84 -9.53 7.82 -0.16
N PRO A 85 -10.65 8.55 -0.06
CA PRO A 85 -11.48 8.60 1.15
C PRO A 85 -12.21 7.30 1.47
N THR A 86 -12.24 6.37 0.51
CA THR A 86 -12.94 5.09 0.60
C THR A 86 -11.98 3.99 0.20
N HIS A 87 -11.67 3.10 1.14
CA HIS A 87 -11.04 1.82 0.83
C HIS A 87 -12.11 0.90 0.21
N GLU A 88 -11.98 0.59 -1.08
CA GLU A 88 -12.82 -0.40 -1.75
C GLU A 88 -12.07 -1.74 -1.75
N GLU A 89 -12.54 -2.70 -0.93
CA GLU A 89 -12.00 -4.07 -0.84
C GLU A 89 -12.29 -4.95 -2.07
#